data_AF-A0A5C5U858-F1
#
_entry.id   AF-A0A5C5U858-F1
#
_cell.length_a   1.000
_cell.length_b   1.000
_cell.length_c   1.000
_cell.angle_alpha   90.00
_cell.angle_beta   90.00
_cell.angle_gamma   90.00
#
_symmetry.space_group_name_H-M   'P 1'
#
loop_
_entity.id
_entity.type
_entity.pdbx_description
1 polymer ?
#
loop_
_entity_poly.entity_id
_entity_poly.type
_entity_poly.pdbx_seq_one_letter_code
_entity_poly.pdbx_strand_id
1 'polypeptide(L)'
;MLSAGRNPPVRTWILAAMRHLRLLHGRTHPSRVVPKYRIKFHYTELKGMPTASSAPSLHVLVRREDVDPARLAGRVVVVIDVLFATSTIVHALGAGAAAVYPARDDGDARAAAARRPGVVIAGEYMARTLPGHAPATPLALALHLVRGGDLVYLTTNGTRAIAACAGAAAVYAGALGNATALARHVVARHPGQPVLLLCAGSLGRFSLEDFIGAGHLARALRAAGDYAPTDAALAAEFASMGIDPGRALSTSRVGRIVAGAGLEAEIAHAAACDTCDVVPVLRDGVLVRAQA
;
A
#
# COMPACT_ATOMS: atom_id res chain seq x y z
N MET A 1 35.18 -5.26 -39.83
CA MET A 1 34.00 -5.82 -39.13
C MET A 1 34.41 -6.15 -37.70
N LEU A 2 34.03 -5.29 -36.75
CA LEU A 2 34.27 -5.46 -35.33
C LEU A 2 33.29 -6.50 -34.76
N SER A 3 33.83 -7.57 -34.18
CA SER A 3 33.08 -8.59 -33.45
C SER A 3 32.79 -8.08 -32.03
N ALA A 4 31.51 -8.08 -31.64
CA ALA A 4 31.04 -7.69 -30.32
C ALA A 4 31.57 -8.63 -29.23
N GLY A 5 32.39 -8.08 -28.32
CA GLY A 5 32.89 -8.78 -27.14
C GLY A 5 31.80 -8.98 -26.10
N ARG A 6 31.59 -10.23 -25.67
CA ARG A 6 30.77 -10.57 -24.50
C ARG A 6 31.45 -10.05 -23.24
N ASN A 7 30.75 -9.26 -22.44
CA ASN A 7 31.22 -8.87 -21.10
C ASN A 7 31.30 -10.11 -20.19
N PRO A 8 32.35 -10.27 -19.37
CA PRO A 8 32.46 -11.38 -18.44
C PRO A 8 31.49 -11.21 -17.25
N PRO A 9 31.00 -12.30 -16.65
CA PRO A 9 30.06 -12.23 -15.53
C PRO A 9 30.71 -11.64 -14.26
N VAL A 10 29.92 -10.95 -13.45
CA VAL A 10 30.29 -10.21 -12.21
C VAL A 10 31.21 -11.00 -11.25
N ARG A 11 31.14 -12.34 -11.26
CA ARG A 11 32.04 -13.23 -10.48
C ARG A 11 33.52 -13.05 -10.80
N THR A 12 33.88 -12.68 -12.03
CA THR A 12 35.28 -12.56 -12.47
C THR A 12 35.97 -11.35 -11.84
N TRP A 13 35.22 -10.27 -11.57
CA TRP A 13 35.73 -9.06 -10.92
C TRP A 13 35.98 -9.24 -9.42
N ILE A 14 35.08 -9.96 -8.74
CA ILE A 14 35.22 -10.26 -7.30
C ILE A 14 36.43 -11.18 -7.06
N LEU A 15 36.62 -12.21 -7.90
CA LEU A 15 37.76 -13.12 -7.78
C LEU A 15 39.10 -12.45 -8.12
N ALA A 16 39.14 -11.52 -9.09
CA ALA A 16 40.33 -10.73 -9.38
C ALA A 16 40.73 -9.81 -8.21
N ALA A 17 39.75 -9.15 -7.57
CA ALA A 17 39.99 -8.34 -6.38
C ALA A 17 40.48 -9.18 -5.19
N MET A 18 39.92 -10.38 -4.97
CA MET A 18 40.33 -11.28 -3.88
C MET A 18 41.72 -11.91 -4.09
N ARG A 19 42.15 -12.13 -5.35
CA ARG A 19 43.48 -12.68 -5.66
C ARG A 19 44.60 -11.66 -5.40
N HIS A 20 44.30 -10.36 -5.53
CA HIS A 20 45.24 -9.28 -5.18
C HIS A 20 45.40 -9.12 -3.66
N LEU A 21 44.36 -9.42 -2.87
CA LEU A 21 44.37 -9.36 -1.41
C LEU A 21 45.19 -10.49 -0.73
N ARG A 22 45.35 -11.65 -1.38
CA ARG A 22 46.12 -12.79 -0.81
C ARG A 22 47.64 -12.71 -1.02
N LEU A 23 48.13 -11.88 -1.94
CA LEU A 23 49.57 -11.79 -2.23
C LEU A 23 50.35 -10.87 -1.28
N LEU A 24 49.68 -10.11 -0.42
CA LEU A 24 50.32 -9.09 0.43
C LEU A 24 50.44 -9.47 1.92
N HIS A 25 50.03 -10.66 2.34
CA HIS A 25 50.10 -11.10 3.74
C HIS A 25 51.33 -11.98 4.05
N GLY A 26 52.52 -11.51 3.68
CA GLY A 26 53.80 -12.03 4.17
C GLY A 26 54.23 -11.34 5.46
N ARG A 27 54.04 -12.02 6.60
CA ARG A 27 54.71 -11.91 7.92
C ARG A 27 55.34 -10.56 8.34
N THR A 28 54.79 -9.92 9.40
CA THR A 28 55.41 -9.62 10.74
C THR A 28 54.94 -8.30 11.42
N HIS A 29 54.62 -8.41 12.73
CA HIS A 29 54.63 -7.42 13.84
C HIS A 29 53.68 -6.18 13.86
N PRO A 30 53.39 -5.58 15.05
CA PRO A 30 52.06 -5.16 15.46
C PRO A 30 52.01 -3.66 15.73
N SER A 31 51.71 -2.88 14.70
CA SER A 31 51.14 -1.55 14.85
C SER A 31 49.88 -1.56 14.00
N ARG A 32 48.73 -1.81 14.63
CA ARG A 32 47.42 -1.81 13.95
C ARG A 32 47.07 -0.39 13.51
N VAL A 33 47.66 0.04 12.39
CA VAL A 33 47.08 1.07 11.54
C VAL A 33 45.89 0.41 10.86
N VAL A 34 44.69 0.64 11.38
CA VAL A 34 43.46 0.27 10.68
C VAL A 34 43.46 1.06 9.36
N PRO A 35 43.44 0.43 8.18
CA PRO A 35 43.42 1.19 6.94
C PRO A 35 42.10 1.97 6.89
N LYS A 36 42.17 3.30 6.83
CA LYS A 36 41.01 4.14 6.53
C LYS A 36 40.61 3.91 5.07
N TYR A 37 39.77 2.92 4.83
CA TYR A 37 39.11 2.76 3.53
C TYR A 37 38.10 3.90 3.36
N ARG A 38 38.52 4.94 2.63
CA ARG A 38 37.67 6.09 2.32
C ARG A 38 36.94 5.78 1.01
N ILE A 39 35.74 5.20 1.12
CA ILE A 39 34.84 5.04 -0.03
C ILE A 39 34.36 6.44 -0.41
N LYS A 40 34.94 7.03 -1.47
CA LYS A 40 34.46 8.28 -2.06
C LYS A 40 33.40 7.91 -3.09
N PHE A 41 32.13 8.12 -2.77
CA PHE A 41 31.10 8.23 -3.79
C PHE A 41 31.00 9.71 -4.17
N HIS A 42 31.32 10.06 -5.42
CA HIS A 42 30.97 11.38 -5.91
C HIS A 42 29.45 11.40 -6.15
N TYR A 43 28.74 12.36 -5.56
CA TYR A 43 27.28 12.49 -5.67
C TYR A 43 26.80 12.51 -7.14
N THR A 44 27.64 13.03 -8.03
CA THR A 44 27.44 13.06 -9.49
C THR A 44 27.51 11.67 -10.14
N GLU A 45 28.35 10.77 -9.63
CA GLU A 45 28.49 9.39 -10.12
C GLU A 45 27.30 8.51 -9.70
N LEU A 46 26.73 8.76 -8.51
CA LEU A 46 25.50 8.08 -8.05
C LEU A 46 24.28 8.43 -8.92
N LYS A 47 24.20 9.66 -9.45
CA LYS A 47 23.14 10.06 -10.40
C LYS A 47 23.29 9.41 -11.78
N GLY A 48 24.49 8.95 -12.14
CA GLY A 48 24.80 8.38 -13.45
C GLY A 48 24.82 6.84 -13.50
N MET A 49 24.64 6.17 -12.35
CA MET A 49 24.50 4.71 -12.34
C MET A 49 23.20 4.33 -13.06
N PRO A 50 23.22 3.33 -13.97
CA PRO A 50 22.01 2.90 -14.64
C PRO A 50 21.01 2.41 -13.59
N THR A 51 19.94 3.17 -13.39
CA THR A 51 18.85 2.86 -12.45
C THR A 51 17.79 1.96 -13.06
N ALA A 52 17.85 1.70 -14.36
CA ALA A 52 16.72 1.12 -15.06
C ALA A 52 16.77 -0.41 -15.01
N SER A 53 16.18 -0.98 -13.96
CA SER A 53 15.33 -2.13 -14.25
C SER A 53 14.30 -1.68 -15.29
N SER A 54 14.12 -2.45 -16.37
CA SER A 54 13.04 -2.24 -17.34
C SER A 54 11.65 -2.45 -16.72
N ALA A 55 11.60 -3.04 -15.52
CA ALA A 55 10.38 -3.24 -14.75
C ALA A 55 9.81 -1.91 -14.23
N PRO A 56 8.47 -1.73 -14.23
CA PRO A 56 7.85 -0.62 -13.52
C PRO A 56 8.22 -0.63 -12.03
N SER A 57 8.36 0.57 -11.47
CA SER A 57 8.73 0.71 -10.05
C SER A 57 7.54 0.52 -9.10
N LEU A 58 7.78 -0.12 -7.96
CA LEU A 58 6.82 -0.32 -6.88
C LEU A 58 7.27 0.46 -5.64
N HIS A 59 6.46 1.43 -5.23
CA HIS A 59 6.72 2.34 -4.13
C HIS A 59 5.79 2.06 -2.96
N VAL A 60 6.25 2.36 -1.75
CA VAL A 60 5.40 2.46 -0.55
C VAL A 60 5.57 3.84 0.05
N LEU A 61 4.46 4.53 0.32
CA LEU A 61 4.41 5.67 1.24
C LEU A 61 3.67 5.24 2.50
N VAL A 62 4.21 5.63 3.65
CA VAL A 62 3.80 5.05 4.95
C VAL A 62 2.70 5.84 5.67
N ARG A 63 2.29 6.96 5.11
CA ARG A 63 1.16 7.79 5.54
C ARG A 63 0.77 8.74 4.40
N ARG A 64 -0.48 9.21 4.43
CA ARG A 64 -1.02 10.16 3.45
C ARG A 64 -0.27 11.48 3.39
N GLU A 65 0.26 11.94 4.52
CA GLU A 65 0.95 13.24 4.63
C GLU A 65 2.23 13.31 3.79
N ASP A 66 2.80 12.17 3.39
CA ASP A 66 4.01 12.12 2.56
C ASP A 66 3.70 12.12 1.05
N VAL A 67 2.41 12.22 0.66
CA VAL A 67 2.00 12.32 -0.74
C VAL A 67 2.41 13.67 -1.32
N ASP A 68 3.14 13.62 -2.44
CA ASP A 68 3.39 14.78 -3.29
C ASP A 68 2.49 14.70 -4.54
N PRO A 69 1.45 15.56 -4.64
CA PRO A 69 0.53 15.55 -5.78
C PRO A 69 1.21 15.68 -7.14
N ALA A 70 2.34 16.41 -7.22
CA ALA A 70 3.07 16.61 -8.47
C ALA A 70 3.71 15.30 -8.99
N ARG A 71 3.84 14.29 -8.14
CA ARG A 71 4.45 13.00 -8.47
C ARG A 71 3.43 11.89 -8.71
N LEU A 72 2.13 12.17 -8.61
CA LEU A 72 1.06 11.17 -8.80
C LEU A 72 0.75 10.89 -10.28
N ALA A 73 0.93 11.89 -11.15
CA ALA A 73 0.63 11.76 -12.57
C ALA A 73 1.34 10.53 -13.19
N GLY A 74 0.58 9.70 -13.91
CA GLY A 74 1.10 8.49 -14.56
C GLY A 74 1.36 7.30 -13.62
N ARG A 75 0.98 7.38 -12.33
CA ARG A 75 1.08 6.27 -11.38
C ARG A 75 -0.26 5.63 -11.12
N VAL A 76 -0.25 4.32 -10.92
CA VAL A 76 -1.36 3.62 -10.27
C VAL A 76 -1.15 3.73 -8.76
N VAL A 77 -2.18 4.15 -8.03
CA VAL A 77 -2.15 4.22 -6.57
C VAL A 77 -3.11 3.19 -5.98
N VAL A 78 -2.61 2.42 -5.01
CA VAL A 78 -3.43 1.56 -4.15
C VAL A 78 -3.41 2.17 -2.76
N VAL A 79 -4.55 2.70 -2.31
CA VAL A 79 -4.71 3.23 -0.95
C VAL A 79 -5.01 2.08 0.00
N ILE A 80 -4.38 2.10 1.16
CA ILE A 80 -4.42 1.06 2.19
C ILE A 80 -4.73 1.73 3.53
N ASP A 81 -5.86 1.38 4.11
CA ASP A 81 -6.30 1.74 5.46
C ASP A 81 -6.97 0.47 6.03
N VAL A 82 -6.15 -0.40 6.62
CA VAL A 82 -6.55 -1.77 6.97
C VAL A 82 -7.57 -1.75 8.12
N LEU A 83 -7.42 -0.82 9.07
CA LEU A 83 -8.29 -0.62 10.23
C LEU A 83 -8.89 0.80 10.21
N PHE A 84 -9.92 1.07 9.40
CA PHE A 84 -10.73 0.09 8.66
C PHE A 84 -11.15 0.51 7.26
N ALA A 85 -10.83 1.72 6.80
CA ALA A 85 -11.59 2.32 5.71
C ALA A 85 -11.57 1.47 4.42
N THR A 86 -10.41 0.98 4.02
CA THR A 86 -10.28 0.19 2.78
C THR A 86 -10.83 -1.23 2.95
N SER A 87 -10.64 -1.86 4.12
CA SER A 87 -11.28 -3.14 4.46
C SER A 87 -12.80 -3.03 4.41
N THR A 88 -13.38 -1.95 4.94
CA THR A 88 -14.82 -1.68 4.88
C THR A 88 -15.31 -1.43 3.46
N ILE A 89 -14.57 -0.67 2.64
CA ILE A 89 -14.92 -0.43 1.23
C ILE A 89 -14.95 -1.75 0.44
N VAL A 90 -13.91 -2.58 0.61
CA VAL A 90 -13.81 -3.90 -0.02
C VAL A 90 -14.97 -4.79 0.42
N HIS A 91 -15.26 -4.84 1.72
CA HIS A 91 -16.37 -5.59 2.27
C HIS A 91 -17.72 -5.12 1.72
N ALA A 92 -18.01 -3.82 1.77
CA ALA A 92 -19.29 -3.25 1.36
C ALA A 92 -19.55 -3.47 -0.13
N LEU A 93 -18.55 -3.22 -0.97
CA LEU A 93 -18.66 -3.54 -2.38
C LEU A 93 -18.86 -5.04 -2.55
N GLY A 94 -18.07 -5.91 -1.89
CA GLY A 94 -18.21 -7.37 -1.87
C GLY A 94 -19.60 -7.89 -1.51
N ALA A 95 -20.23 -7.30 -0.49
CA ALA A 95 -21.58 -7.59 -0.03
C ALA A 95 -22.67 -7.15 -1.03
N GLY A 96 -22.30 -6.33 -2.02
CA GLY A 96 -23.16 -5.98 -3.15
C GLY A 96 -23.60 -4.52 -3.16
N ALA A 97 -22.96 -3.62 -2.42
CA ALA A 97 -23.13 -2.19 -2.66
C ALA A 97 -22.78 -1.85 -4.12
N ALA A 98 -23.55 -0.94 -4.73
CA ALA A 98 -23.34 -0.53 -6.12
C ALA A 98 -22.12 0.39 -6.25
N ALA A 99 -22.02 1.39 -5.36
CA ALA A 99 -20.91 2.32 -5.29
C ALA A 99 -20.67 2.79 -3.85
N VAL A 100 -19.45 3.27 -3.58
CA VAL A 100 -19.10 3.94 -2.33
C VAL A 100 -18.59 5.34 -2.64
N TYR A 101 -19.26 6.37 -2.14
CA TYR A 101 -18.82 7.76 -2.21
C TYR A 101 -17.96 8.08 -0.98
N PRO A 102 -16.63 8.25 -1.11
CA PRO A 102 -15.73 8.63 -0.02
C PRO A 102 -15.88 10.13 0.28
N ALA A 103 -16.76 10.47 1.21
CA ALA A 103 -16.99 11.85 1.63
C ALA A 103 -15.79 12.46 2.35
N ARG A 104 -15.58 13.76 2.15
CA ARG A 104 -14.48 14.54 2.74
C ARG A 104 -14.71 14.84 4.23
N ASP A 105 -15.96 15.11 4.57
CA ASP A 105 -16.43 15.46 5.92
C ASP A 105 -17.95 15.17 6.04
N ASP A 106 -18.51 15.38 7.23
CA ASP A 106 -19.94 15.15 7.51
C ASP A 106 -20.87 16.04 6.65
N GLY A 107 -20.45 17.27 6.34
CA GLY A 107 -21.22 18.17 5.47
C GLY A 107 -21.31 17.65 4.04
N ASP A 108 -20.17 17.22 3.49
CA ASP A 108 -20.09 16.57 2.17
C ASP A 108 -20.90 15.26 2.15
N ALA A 109 -20.83 14.45 3.21
CA ALA A 109 -21.60 13.22 3.35
C ALA A 109 -23.12 13.50 3.30
N ARG A 110 -23.60 14.44 4.12
CA ARG A 110 -25.02 14.83 4.15
C ARG A 110 -25.49 15.43 2.84
N ALA A 111 -24.67 16.26 2.20
CA ALA A 111 -24.99 16.84 0.90
C ALA A 111 -25.06 15.76 -0.21
N ALA A 112 -24.14 14.79 -0.19
CA ALA A 112 -24.16 13.66 -1.11
C ALA A 112 -25.40 12.77 -0.90
N ALA A 113 -25.83 12.60 0.35
CA ALA A 113 -27.00 11.81 0.68
C ALA A 113 -28.32 12.51 0.33
N ALA A 114 -28.40 13.83 0.49
CA ALA A 114 -29.57 14.60 0.07
C ALA A 114 -29.89 14.45 -1.43
N ARG A 115 -28.88 14.15 -2.26
CA ARG A 115 -29.03 13.89 -3.70
C ARG A 115 -29.37 12.43 -4.03
N ARG A 116 -29.41 11.54 -3.04
CA ARG A 116 -29.58 10.09 -3.19
C ARG A 116 -30.57 9.56 -2.14
N PRO A 117 -31.88 9.73 -2.35
CA PRO A 117 -32.89 9.27 -1.39
C PRO A 117 -32.70 7.78 -1.04
N GLY A 118 -32.70 7.46 0.26
CA GLY A 118 -32.52 6.09 0.75
C GLY A 118 -31.08 5.58 0.81
N VAL A 119 -30.07 6.41 0.49
CA VAL A 119 -28.66 6.02 0.61
C VAL A 119 -28.26 5.82 2.07
N VAL A 120 -27.44 4.81 2.33
CA VAL A 120 -26.82 4.61 3.64
C VAL A 120 -25.69 5.63 3.78
N ILE A 121 -25.67 6.36 4.89
CA ILE A 121 -24.51 7.15 5.30
C ILE A 121 -23.84 6.40 6.45
N ALA A 122 -22.55 6.11 6.31
CA ALA A 122 -21.78 5.42 7.33
C ALA A 122 -20.44 6.10 7.53
N GLY A 123 -19.89 5.98 8.74
CA GLY A 123 -18.58 6.55 8.97
C GLY A 123 -18.31 6.95 10.39
N GLU A 124 -17.06 7.35 10.59
CA GLU A 124 -16.55 7.79 11.87
C GLU A 124 -15.75 9.08 11.72
N TYR A 125 -15.69 9.82 12.82
CA TYR A 125 -14.69 10.86 13.04
C TYR A 125 -14.04 10.64 14.40
N MET A 126 -12.71 10.56 14.42
CA MET A 126 -11.92 10.29 15.64
C MET A 126 -12.39 9.03 16.39
N ALA A 127 -12.60 7.94 15.65
CA ALA A 127 -13.07 6.63 16.11
C ALA A 127 -14.48 6.61 16.70
N ARG A 128 -15.31 7.64 16.43
CA ARG A 128 -16.70 7.70 16.89
C ARG A 128 -17.65 7.79 15.70
N THR A 129 -18.66 6.92 15.70
CA THR A 129 -19.76 7.00 14.72
C THR A 129 -20.46 8.35 14.86
N LEU A 130 -20.71 9.01 13.73
CA LEU A 130 -21.36 10.31 13.70
C LEU A 130 -22.88 10.17 13.93
N PRO A 131 -23.54 11.15 14.56
CA PRO A 131 -24.99 11.13 14.71
C PRO A 131 -25.72 10.97 13.37
N GLY A 132 -26.63 9.99 13.31
CA GLY A 132 -27.38 9.63 12.10
C GLY A 132 -26.59 8.84 11.05
N HIS A 133 -25.37 8.37 11.37
CA HIS A 133 -24.57 7.50 10.50
C HIS A 133 -24.60 6.05 11.01
N ALA A 134 -24.52 5.11 10.08
CA ALA A 134 -24.21 3.71 10.39
C ALA A 134 -22.72 3.55 10.80
N PRO A 135 -22.37 2.46 11.50
CA PRO A 135 -21.00 2.17 11.92
C PRO A 135 -20.00 2.14 10.75
N ALA A 136 -18.74 2.48 11.03
CA ALA A 136 -17.69 2.55 10.02
C ALA A 136 -16.97 1.21 9.75
N THR A 137 -17.18 0.20 10.60
CA THR A 137 -16.47 -1.08 10.55
C THR A 137 -17.18 -2.10 9.65
N PRO A 138 -16.44 -3.04 9.04
CA PRO A 138 -16.99 -3.92 8.00
C PRO A 138 -18.24 -4.71 8.43
N LEU A 139 -18.16 -5.44 9.54
CA LEU A 139 -19.22 -6.36 9.97
C LEU A 139 -20.43 -5.60 10.49
N ALA A 140 -20.21 -4.55 11.30
CA ALA A 140 -21.29 -3.72 11.81
C ALA A 140 -22.02 -2.96 10.68
N LEU A 141 -21.27 -2.42 9.70
CA LEU A 141 -21.87 -1.74 8.55
C LEU A 141 -22.70 -2.69 7.70
N ALA A 142 -22.30 -3.95 7.56
CA ALA A 142 -22.99 -4.94 6.73
C ALA A 142 -24.49 -5.07 7.07
N LEU A 143 -24.85 -4.88 8.34
CA LEU A 143 -26.23 -4.93 8.83
C LEU A 143 -27.12 -3.79 8.29
N HIS A 144 -26.52 -2.74 7.76
CA HIS A 144 -27.21 -1.57 7.23
C HIS A 144 -27.16 -1.49 5.69
N LEU A 145 -26.31 -2.29 5.04
CA LEU A 145 -26.12 -2.22 3.59
C LEU A 145 -27.35 -2.73 2.84
N VAL A 146 -27.70 -2.02 1.78
CA VAL A 146 -28.71 -2.44 0.81
C VAL A 146 -27.99 -2.96 -0.42
N ARG A 147 -28.26 -4.20 -0.83
CA ARG A 147 -27.69 -4.77 -2.06
C ARG A 147 -28.16 -3.96 -3.27
N GLY A 148 -27.22 -3.55 -4.12
CA GLY A 148 -27.45 -2.64 -5.24
C GLY A 148 -27.62 -1.17 -4.84
N GLY A 149 -27.55 -0.86 -3.54
CA GLY A 149 -27.61 0.51 -3.03
C GLY A 149 -26.24 1.19 -3.04
N ASP A 150 -26.25 2.51 -3.13
CA ASP A 150 -25.06 3.33 -2.90
C ASP A 150 -24.75 3.44 -1.40
N LEU A 151 -23.48 3.71 -1.09
CA LEU A 151 -23.00 4.02 0.26
C LEU A 151 -22.30 5.38 0.24
N VAL A 152 -22.69 6.28 1.12
CA VAL A 152 -21.89 7.48 1.46
C VAL A 152 -21.03 7.12 2.66
N TYR A 153 -19.71 7.19 2.52
CA TYR A 153 -18.76 6.70 3.52
C TYR A 153 -17.75 7.77 3.91
N LEU A 154 -17.46 7.90 5.20
CA LEU A 154 -16.58 8.93 5.77
C LEU A 154 -15.67 8.30 6.83
N THR A 155 -14.36 8.55 6.73
CA THR A 155 -13.42 8.21 7.80
C THR A 155 -12.39 9.32 8.00
N THR A 156 -11.74 9.29 9.16
CA THR A 156 -10.72 10.25 9.57
C THR A 156 -9.48 10.20 8.70
N ASN A 157 -9.14 9.03 8.14
CA ASN A 157 -7.88 8.78 7.41
C ASN A 157 -8.14 8.32 5.96
N GLY A 158 -8.75 7.15 5.77
CA GLY A 158 -8.87 6.50 4.46
C GLY A 158 -9.59 7.29 3.39
N THR A 159 -10.77 7.90 3.64
CA THR A 159 -11.45 8.68 2.59
C THR A 159 -10.64 9.90 2.17
N ARG A 160 -9.90 10.51 3.10
CA ARG A 160 -8.97 11.59 2.81
C ARG A 160 -7.74 11.11 2.04
N ALA A 161 -7.26 9.89 2.30
CA ALA A 161 -6.16 9.27 1.55
C ALA A 161 -6.55 9.01 0.11
N ILE A 162 -7.76 8.52 -0.13
CA ILE A 162 -8.32 8.34 -1.47
C ILE A 162 -8.43 9.69 -2.19
N ALA A 163 -8.98 10.71 -1.52
CA ALA A 163 -9.10 12.05 -2.11
C ALA A 163 -7.73 12.68 -2.45
N ALA A 164 -6.70 12.45 -1.62
CA ALA A 164 -5.35 12.94 -1.87
C ALA A 164 -4.70 12.34 -3.13
N CYS A 165 -5.24 11.24 -3.65
CA CYS A 165 -4.71 10.53 -4.82
C CYS A 165 -5.41 10.88 -6.14
N ALA A 166 -6.34 11.83 -6.17
CA ALA A 166 -7.18 12.12 -7.35
C ALA A 166 -6.38 12.46 -8.63
N GLY A 167 -5.14 12.93 -8.53
CA GLY A 167 -4.26 13.22 -9.67
C GLY A 167 -3.50 12.01 -10.23
N ALA A 168 -3.72 10.80 -9.70
CA ALA A 168 -3.10 9.57 -10.19
C ALA A 168 -3.73 9.07 -11.50
N ALA A 169 -3.05 8.19 -12.23
CA ALA A 169 -3.60 7.55 -13.43
C ALA A 169 -4.77 6.61 -13.10
N ALA A 170 -4.71 5.95 -11.94
CA ALA A 170 -5.80 5.20 -11.36
C ALA A 170 -5.65 5.14 -9.84
N VAL A 171 -6.76 5.09 -9.11
CA VAL A 171 -6.78 4.94 -7.65
C VAL A 171 -7.63 3.73 -7.30
N TYR A 172 -7.08 2.84 -6.49
CA TYR A 172 -7.72 1.63 -6.00
C TYR A 172 -7.75 1.63 -4.47
N ALA A 173 -8.73 0.94 -3.87
CA ALA A 173 -8.69 0.59 -2.45
C ALA A 173 -8.21 -0.86 -2.28
N GLY A 174 -7.13 -1.05 -1.54
CA GLY A 174 -6.55 -2.36 -1.26
C GLY A 174 -6.66 -2.72 0.21
N ALA A 175 -7.03 -3.96 0.48
CA ALA A 175 -7.06 -4.57 1.80
C ALA A 175 -6.42 -5.97 1.72
N LEU A 176 -6.18 -6.59 2.88
CA LEU A 176 -5.72 -8.00 2.91
C LEU A 176 -6.73 -8.91 2.20
N GLY A 177 -8.03 -8.65 2.37
CA GLY A 177 -9.12 -9.46 1.81
C GLY A 177 -9.21 -9.48 0.28
N ASN A 178 -8.56 -8.58 -0.45
CA ASN A 178 -8.60 -8.56 -1.92
C ASN A 178 -7.21 -8.45 -2.59
N ALA A 179 -6.13 -8.70 -1.85
CA ALA A 179 -4.78 -8.39 -2.30
C ALA A 179 -4.40 -9.06 -3.63
N THR A 180 -4.69 -10.35 -3.78
CA THR A 180 -4.38 -11.13 -4.99
C THR A 180 -5.20 -10.68 -6.19
N ALA A 181 -6.52 -10.51 -6.02
CA ALA A 181 -7.41 -10.07 -7.09
C ALA A 181 -7.05 -8.66 -7.56
N LEU A 182 -6.77 -7.75 -6.62
CA LEU A 182 -6.33 -6.39 -6.92
C LEU A 182 -5.00 -6.39 -7.68
N ALA A 183 -4.01 -7.15 -7.22
CA ALA A 183 -2.71 -7.22 -7.87
C ALA A 183 -2.80 -7.69 -9.33
N ARG A 184 -3.54 -8.78 -9.57
CA ARG A 184 -3.79 -9.30 -10.93
C ARG A 184 -4.46 -8.27 -11.82
N HIS A 185 -5.48 -7.59 -11.30
CA HIS A 185 -6.19 -6.54 -12.04
C HIS A 185 -5.25 -5.37 -12.39
N VAL A 186 -4.46 -4.89 -11.43
CA VAL A 186 -3.53 -3.76 -11.64
C VAL A 186 -2.50 -4.11 -12.71
N VAL A 187 -1.87 -5.29 -12.63
CA VAL A 187 -0.86 -5.73 -13.61
C VAL A 187 -1.46 -5.85 -15.01
N ALA A 188 -2.66 -6.44 -15.12
CA ALA A 188 -3.32 -6.63 -16.41
C ALA A 188 -3.78 -5.29 -17.03
N ARG A 189 -4.29 -4.36 -16.21
CA ARG A 189 -4.96 -3.15 -16.70
C ARG A 189 -4.02 -1.96 -16.89
N HIS A 190 -2.86 -1.97 -16.22
CA HIS A 190 -1.87 -0.89 -16.24
C HIS A 190 -0.45 -1.41 -16.53
N PRO A 191 -0.25 -2.11 -17.66
CA PRO A 191 1.05 -2.69 -17.98
C PRO A 191 2.13 -1.60 -18.06
N GLY A 192 3.26 -1.84 -17.40
CA GLY A 192 4.42 -0.93 -17.40
C GLY A 192 4.25 0.36 -16.61
N GLN A 193 3.10 0.58 -15.94
CA GLN A 193 2.93 1.75 -15.09
C GLN A 193 3.52 1.52 -13.69
N PRO A 194 4.22 2.53 -13.13
CA PRO A 194 4.67 2.47 -11.74
C PRO A 194 3.48 2.42 -10.77
N VAL A 195 3.62 1.62 -9.71
CA VAL A 195 2.61 1.47 -8.66
C VAL A 195 3.11 2.14 -7.37
N LEU A 196 2.22 2.86 -6.71
CA LEU A 196 2.40 3.40 -5.37
C LEU A 196 1.38 2.76 -4.43
N LEU A 197 1.86 2.04 -3.43
CA LEU A 197 1.07 1.61 -2.28
C LEU A 197 1.09 2.75 -1.25
N LEU A 198 -0.07 3.36 -1.00
CA LEU A 198 -0.20 4.45 -0.04
C LEU A 198 -0.89 3.94 1.23
N CYS A 199 -0.13 3.83 2.32
CA CYS A 199 -0.71 3.69 3.64
C CYS A 199 -1.42 5.00 4.00
N ALA A 200 -2.66 4.94 4.48
CA ALA A 200 -3.39 6.11 4.95
C ALA A 200 -2.72 6.68 6.20
N GLY A 201 -2.23 5.80 7.08
CA GLY A 201 -1.73 6.17 8.39
C GLY A 201 -2.89 6.53 9.32
N SER A 202 -2.54 6.95 10.54
CA SER A 202 -3.55 7.33 11.54
C SER A 202 -3.09 8.57 12.28
N LEU A 203 -3.86 9.66 12.15
CA LEU A 203 -3.58 10.97 12.76
C LEU A 203 -2.17 11.50 12.42
N GLY A 204 -1.78 11.41 11.13
CA GLY A 204 -0.50 11.89 10.63
C GLY A 204 0.70 11.01 10.99
N ARG A 205 0.46 9.82 11.55
CA ARG A 205 1.49 8.88 12.01
C ARG A 205 1.47 7.60 11.21
N PHE A 206 2.63 6.97 11.14
CA PHE A 206 2.80 5.60 10.69
C PHE A 206 1.78 4.66 11.36
N SER A 207 1.22 3.78 10.54
CA SER A 207 0.29 2.71 10.93
C SER A 207 0.98 1.37 10.63
N LEU A 208 1.08 0.50 11.64
CA LEU A 208 1.75 -0.80 11.47
C LEU A 208 0.89 -1.71 10.60
N GLU A 209 -0.41 -1.76 10.88
CA GLU A 209 -1.41 -2.51 10.15
C GLU A 209 -1.44 -2.14 8.65
N ASP A 210 -1.39 -0.85 8.31
CA ASP A 210 -1.35 -0.41 6.91
C ASP A 210 -0.04 -0.83 6.23
N PHE A 211 1.09 -0.71 6.94
CA PHE A 211 2.40 -1.07 6.39
C PHE A 211 2.55 -2.58 6.16
N ILE A 212 1.98 -3.40 7.05
CA ILE A 212 1.88 -4.85 6.88
C ILE A 212 0.96 -5.17 5.69
N GLY A 213 -0.19 -4.50 5.59
CA GLY A 213 -1.07 -4.59 4.41
C GLY A 213 -0.36 -4.24 3.10
N ALA A 214 0.47 -3.19 3.10
CA ALA A 214 1.30 -2.81 1.97
C ALA A 214 2.33 -3.89 1.62
N GLY A 215 2.93 -4.56 2.62
CA GLY A 215 3.81 -5.70 2.40
C GLY A 215 3.12 -6.88 1.71
N HIS A 216 1.90 -7.21 2.15
CA HIS A 216 1.07 -8.24 1.51
C HIS A 216 0.74 -7.89 0.05
N LEU A 217 0.30 -6.66 -0.21
CA LEU A 217 0.00 -6.17 -1.56
C LEU A 217 1.24 -6.09 -2.45
N ALA A 218 2.39 -5.67 -1.92
CA ALA A 218 3.65 -5.62 -2.65
C ALA A 218 4.07 -7.01 -3.14
N ARG A 219 3.98 -8.01 -2.25
CA ARG A 219 4.23 -9.42 -2.61
C ARG A 219 3.25 -9.91 -3.68
N ALA A 220 1.97 -9.60 -3.54
CA ALA A 220 0.95 -9.99 -4.52
C ALA A 220 1.22 -9.36 -5.89
N LEU A 221 1.56 -8.07 -5.96
CA LEU A 221 1.92 -7.37 -7.20
C LEU A 221 3.15 -7.97 -7.86
N ARG A 222 4.20 -8.27 -7.08
CA ARG A 222 5.43 -8.89 -7.61
C ARG A 222 5.27 -10.34 -8.01
N ALA A 223 4.31 -11.05 -7.42
CA ALA A 223 3.94 -12.39 -7.85
C ALA A 223 3.13 -12.36 -9.16
N ALA A 224 2.33 -11.31 -9.37
CA ALA A 224 1.49 -11.15 -10.55
C ALA A 224 2.23 -10.49 -11.74
N GLY A 225 3.29 -9.70 -11.49
CA GLY A 225 4.08 -9.04 -12.53
C GLY A 225 5.48 -8.64 -12.08
N ASP A 226 6.35 -8.31 -13.03
CA ASP A 226 7.73 -7.93 -12.77
C ASP A 226 7.81 -6.45 -12.35
N TYR A 227 7.72 -6.18 -11.04
CA TYR A 227 7.88 -4.85 -10.46
C TYR A 227 9.23 -4.73 -9.72
N ALA A 228 9.91 -3.60 -9.91
CA ALA A 228 11.12 -3.23 -9.17
C ALA A 228 10.76 -2.49 -7.86
N PRO A 229 10.88 -3.12 -6.68
CA PRO A 229 10.53 -2.48 -5.42
C PRO A 229 11.58 -1.44 -5.01
N THR A 230 11.13 -0.33 -4.41
CA THR A 230 12.01 0.57 -3.65
C THR A 230 12.33 -0.01 -2.27
N ASP A 231 13.28 0.58 -1.56
CA ASP A 231 13.63 0.16 -0.19
C ASP A 231 12.43 0.18 0.77
N ALA A 232 11.52 1.15 0.61
CA ALA A 232 10.29 1.21 1.40
C ALA A 232 9.35 0.04 1.09
N ALA A 233 9.25 -0.37 -0.18
CA ALA A 233 8.49 -1.54 -0.58
C ALA A 233 9.12 -2.83 -0.06
N LEU A 234 10.45 -2.99 -0.18
CA LEU A 234 11.18 -4.11 0.40
C LEU A 234 11.00 -4.19 1.92
N ALA A 235 11.08 -3.07 2.62
CA ALA A 235 10.86 -3.00 4.07
C ALA A 235 9.44 -3.44 4.45
N ALA A 236 8.42 -3.04 3.68
CA ALA A 236 7.05 -3.48 3.90
C ALA A 236 6.90 -4.99 3.68
N GLU A 237 7.46 -5.53 2.60
CA GLU A 237 7.48 -6.98 2.36
C GLU A 237 8.15 -7.73 3.51
N PHE A 238 9.32 -7.27 3.95
CA PHE A 238 10.09 -7.88 5.04
C PHE A 238 9.33 -7.86 6.36
N ALA A 239 8.66 -6.74 6.68
CA ALA A 239 7.83 -6.64 7.88
C ALA A 239 6.62 -7.59 7.85
N SER A 240 6.05 -7.85 6.66
CA SER A 240 4.89 -8.74 6.50
C SER A 240 5.24 -10.23 6.42
N MET A 241 6.51 -10.59 6.22
CA MET A 241 6.90 -11.99 6.04
C MET A 241 6.86 -12.78 7.35
N GLY A 242 6.08 -13.86 7.36
CA GLY A 242 6.01 -14.80 8.49
C GLY A 242 5.29 -14.25 9.72
N ILE A 243 4.67 -13.06 9.62
CA ILE A 243 3.81 -12.53 10.66
C ILE A 243 2.37 -13.03 10.45
N ASP A 244 1.70 -13.39 11.54
CA ASP A 244 0.26 -13.61 11.52
C ASP A 244 -0.45 -12.24 11.40
N PRO A 245 -1.28 -12.00 10.36
CA PRO A 245 -1.93 -10.69 10.17
C PRO A 245 -2.84 -10.31 11.35
N GLY A 246 -3.55 -11.27 11.95
CA GLY A 246 -4.41 -11.02 13.11
C GLY A 246 -3.61 -10.48 14.31
N ARG A 247 -2.46 -11.09 14.58
CA ARG A 247 -1.50 -10.62 15.59
C ARG A 247 -0.92 -9.26 15.23
N ALA A 248 -0.53 -9.04 13.98
CA ALA A 248 0.03 -7.75 13.55
C ALA A 248 -0.97 -6.60 13.74
N LEU A 249 -2.21 -6.81 13.31
CA LEU A 249 -3.29 -5.83 13.43
C LEU A 249 -3.63 -5.59 14.91
N SER A 250 -3.91 -6.64 15.70
CA SER A 250 -4.30 -6.49 17.11
C SER A 250 -3.21 -5.86 17.99
N THR A 251 -1.93 -6.07 17.68
CA THR A 251 -0.81 -5.47 18.43
C THR A 251 -0.48 -4.05 17.99
N SER A 252 -0.98 -3.58 16.86
CA SER A 252 -0.77 -2.22 16.38
C SER A 252 -1.39 -1.16 17.30
N ARG A 253 -1.01 0.12 17.14
CA ARG A 253 -1.58 1.21 17.95
C ARG A 253 -3.10 1.33 17.76
N VAL A 254 -3.58 1.31 16.51
CA VAL A 254 -5.01 1.41 16.20
C VAL A 254 -5.71 0.12 16.61
N GLY A 255 -5.14 -1.04 16.32
CA GLY A 255 -5.72 -2.33 16.69
C GLY A 255 -5.91 -2.50 18.20
N ARG A 256 -5.00 -2.01 19.04
CA ARG A 256 -5.22 -2.00 20.50
C ARG A 256 -6.38 -1.12 20.94
N ILE A 257 -6.61 0.02 20.26
CA ILE A 257 -7.77 0.89 20.53
C ILE A 257 -9.07 0.16 20.14
N VAL A 258 -9.07 -0.46 18.97
CA VAL A 258 -10.22 -1.22 18.43
C VAL A 258 -10.53 -2.44 19.31
N ALA A 259 -9.52 -3.22 19.70
CA ALA A 259 -9.68 -4.34 20.63
C ALA A 259 -10.17 -3.86 22.00
N GLY A 260 -9.63 -2.75 22.52
CA GLY A 260 -10.12 -2.12 23.76
C GLY A 260 -11.59 -1.67 23.70
N ALA A 261 -12.16 -1.53 22.50
CA ALA A 261 -13.57 -1.23 22.27
C ALA A 261 -14.44 -2.49 22.07
N GLY A 262 -13.89 -3.70 22.21
CA GLY A 262 -14.61 -4.97 22.03
C GLY A 262 -14.90 -5.33 20.57
N LEU A 263 -14.08 -4.82 19.64
CA LEU A 263 -14.25 -5.01 18.19
C LEU A 263 -13.23 -6.02 17.60
N GLU A 264 -12.86 -7.05 18.36
CA GLU A 264 -11.90 -8.08 17.93
C GLU A 264 -12.36 -8.83 16.68
N ALA A 265 -13.67 -9.05 16.53
CA ALA A 265 -14.24 -9.68 15.34
C ALA A 265 -14.00 -8.85 14.07
N GLU A 266 -14.01 -7.52 14.17
CA GLU A 266 -13.69 -6.62 13.05
C GLU A 266 -12.21 -6.73 12.68
N ILE A 267 -11.31 -6.82 13.67
CA ILE A 267 -9.88 -7.05 13.44
C ILE A 267 -9.66 -8.39 12.73
N ALA A 268 -10.31 -9.47 13.21
CA ALA A 268 -10.22 -10.78 12.58
C ALA A 268 -10.73 -10.76 11.13
N HIS A 269 -11.81 -10.02 10.87
CA HIS A 269 -12.32 -9.83 9.51
C HIS A 269 -11.31 -9.10 8.61
N ALA A 270 -10.74 -7.98 9.08
CA ALA A 270 -9.75 -7.22 8.32
C ALA A 270 -8.42 -7.97 8.12
N ALA A 271 -8.08 -8.89 9.03
CA ALA A 271 -6.89 -9.74 8.96
C ALA A 271 -7.02 -10.89 7.95
N ALA A 272 -8.23 -11.24 7.52
CA ALA A 272 -8.45 -12.36 6.62
C ALA A 272 -7.96 -12.01 5.20
N CYS A 273 -7.01 -12.80 4.70
CA CYS A 273 -6.42 -12.59 3.38
C CYS A 273 -7.27 -13.21 2.26
N ASP A 274 -7.36 -12.52 1.13
CA ASP A 274 -7.93 -13.02 -0.13
C ASP A 274 -9.33 -13.66 0.02
N THR A 275 -10.19 -13.02 0.82
CA THR A 275 -11.57 -13.45 1.08
C THR A 275 -12.57 -13.02 0.01
N CYS A 276 -12.19 -12.10 -0.90
CA CYS A 276 -13.03 -11.70 -2.02
C CYS A 276 -12.22 -11.22 -3.24
N ASP A 277 -12.83 -11.35 -4.43
CA ASP A 277 -12.21 -10.91 -5.69
C ASP A 277 -12.59 -9.47 -6.10
N VAL A 278 -13.15 -8.68 -5.17
CA VAL A 278 -13.57 -7.32 -5.48
C VAL A 278 -12.37 -6.40 -5.61
N VAL A 279 -12.36 -5.61 -6.69
CA VAL A 279 -11.34 -4.59 -6.96
C VAL A 279 -12.01 -3.21 -6.97
N PRO A 280 -12.02 -2.47 -5.85
CA PRO A 280 -12.56 -1.11 -5.81
C PRO A 280 -11.67 -0.14 -6.59
N VAL A 281 -12.23 0.54 -7.58
CA VAL A 281 -11.55 1.57 -8.38
C VAL A 281 -12.31 2.89 -8.30
N LEU A 282 -11.58 3.99 -8.11
CA LEU A 282 -12.14 5.34 -8.07
C LEU A 282 -12.43 5.81 -9.49
N ARG A 283 -13.69 6.13 -9.79
CA ARG A 283 -14.17 6.69 -11.05
C ARG A 283 -15.10 7.84 -10.74
N ASP A 284 -14.85 9.02 -11.30
CA ASP A 284 -15.70 10.21 -11.12
C ASP A 284 -16.01 10.51 -9.64
N GLY A 285 -15.04 10.30 -8.76
CA GLY A 285 -15.15 10.54 -7.31
C GLY A 285 -15.90 9.45 -6.53
N VAL A 286 -16.28 8.32 -7.14
CA VAL A 286 -16.90 7.18 -6.45
C VAL A 286 -16.10 5.90 -6.64
N LEU A 287 -16.03 5.06 -5.61
CA LEU A 287 -15.45 3.73 -5.69
C LEU A 287 -16.50 2.75 -6.18
N VAL A 288 -16.20 2.07 -7.28
CA VAL A 288 -17.03 1.03 -7.88
C VAL A 288 -16.22 -0.24 -8.05
N ARG A 289 -16.89 -1.37 -8.23
CA ARG A 289 -16.22 -2.61 -8.64
C ARG A 289 -15.60 -2.40 -10.03
N ALA A 290 -14.32 -2.68 -10.18
CA ALA A 290 -13.69 -2.70 -11.48
C ALA A 290 -14.31 -3.82 -12.32
N GLN A 291 -14.56 -3.54 -13.60
CA GLN A 291 -14.99 -4.57 -14.55
C GLN A 291 -13.83 -5.53 -14.81
N ALA A 292 -14.16 -6.80 -15.02
CA ALA A 292 -13.22 -7.85 -15.38
C ALA A 292 -12.50 -7.55 -16.70
#